data_AF-A0A3N2EX48-F1
#
_entry.id   AF-A0A3N2EX48-F1
#
_cell.length_a   1.000
_cell.length_b   1.000
_cell.length_c   1.000
_cell.angle_alpha   90.00
_cell.angle_beta   90.00
_cell.angle_gamma   90.00
#
_symmetry.space_group_name_H-M   'P 1'
#
loop_
_entity.id
_entity.type
_entity.pdbx_description
1 polymer ?
#
loop_
_entity_poly.entity_id
_entity_poly.type
_entity_poly.pdbx_seq_one_letter_code
_entity_poly.pdbx_strand_id
1 'polypeptide(L)'
;MNLQTFIDALPGYLWSDGNGSASGLAVTAELFLLSIVPGMVLAVVMAVIQVYGPRLLAWPIRGCTWFFRSTPLYLQLMLIYYGLSQFDIVQLGWQNDRPFWLLFRDATFCATLALVLNTAAYVAELLAGMMMTFPRQEWVAGEAYGMSKGQIIRRLVLPATLRRGIPALNNEMVFLLHATSLASTVTLLDITGVARAFYAITYSPFIPFLMAAALYLLCTFLLIFAFSRAERRWLAFARRS
;
A
#
# COMPACT_ATOMS: atom_id res chain seq x y z
N MET A 1 15.00 14.12 31.96
CA MET A 1 14.93 13.02 30.98
C MET A 1 16.07 13.22 30.00
N ASN A 2 16.97 12.25 29.87
CA ASN A 2 18.34 12.48 29.39
C ASN A 2 18.48 12.13 27.91
N LEU A 3 19.39 12.83 27.22
CA LEU A 3 19.85 12.50 25.86
C LEU A 3 20.21 11.00 25.70
N GLN A 4 20.59 10.37 26.80
CA GLN A 4 20.88 8.94 26.88
C GLN A 4 19.70 8.06 26.41
N THR A 5 18.46 8.32 26.84
CA THR A 5 17.31 7.52 26.42
C THR A 5 17.02 7.63 24.91
N PHE A 6 17.43 8.74 24.29
CA PHE A 6 17.35 8.93 22.84
C PHE A 6 18.41 8.11 22.11
N ILE A 7 19.64 8.12 22.63
CA ILE A 7 20.76 7.35 22.08
C ILE A 7 20.48 5.85 22.21
N ASP A 8 19.93 5.41 23.33
CA ASP A 8 19.62 4.00 23.58
C ASP A 8 18.47 3.49 22.71
N ALA A 9 17.58 4.38 22.25
CA ALA A 9 16.43 4.02 21.41
C ALA A 9 16.74 3.95 19.91
N LEU A 10 17.67 4.80 19.43
CA LEU A 10 18.10 4.86 18.03
C LEU A 10 18.42 3.51 17.36
N PRO A 11 19.14 2.58 18.02
CA PRO A 11 19.43 1.26 17.46
C PRO A 11 18.19 0.54 16.94
N GLY A 12 17.17 0.37 17.79
CA GLY A 12 15.98 -0.41 17.45
C GLY A 12 15.19 0.14 16.25
N TYR A 13 15.29 1.44 15.97
CA TYR A 13 14.67 2.03 14.79
C TYR A 13 15.47 1.80 13.51
N LEU A 14 16.81 1.88 13.58
CA LEU A 14 17.66 2.08 12.41
C LEU A 14 18.44 0.83 11.99
N TRP A 15 18.99 0.07 12.94
CA TRP A 15 19.82 -1.10 12.63
C TRP A 15 19.42 -2.33 13.47
N SER A 16 19.76 -3.52 12.96
CA SER A 16 19.54 -4.75 13.70
C SER A 16 20.71 -4.96 14.67
N ASP A 17 20.41 -5.22 15.94
CA ASP A 17 21.41 -5.46 17.00
C ASP A 17 22.13 -6.82 16.87
N GLY A 18 22.04 -7.48 15.71
CA GLY A 18 22.71 -8.77 15.45
C GLY A 18 22.01 -10.00 16.06
N ASN A 19 20.95 -9.81 16.85
CA ASN A 19 20.15 -10.87 17.48
C ASN A 19 19.02 -11.44 16.60
N GLY A 20 19.02 -11.14 15.30
CA GLY A 20 18.04 -11.65 14.33
C GLY A 20 16.74 -10.84 14.17
N SER A 21 16.52 -9.80 14.97
CA SER A 21 15.36 -8.91 14.83
C SER A 21 15.62 -7.81 13.79
N ALA A 22 14.76 -7.68 12.78
CA ALA A 22 14.81 -6.57 11.82
C ALA A 22 14.53 -5.23 12.52
N SER A 23 15.14 -4.15 12.05
CA SER A 23 14.90 -2.81 12.60
C SER A 23 13.50 -2.30 12.21
N GLY A 24 12.94 -1.38 13.00
CA GLY A 24 11.63 -0.80 12.72
C GLY A 24 11.53 -0.21 11.31
N LEU A 25 12.59 0.48 10.87
CA LEU A 25 12.68 1.02 9.51
C LEU A 25 12.69 -0.09 8.44
N ALA A 26 13.41 -1.19 8.68
CA ALA A 26 13.48 -2.32 7.74
C ALA A 26 12.11 -2.99 7.60
N VAL A 27 11.41 -3.25 8.71
CA VAL A 27 10.05 -3.83 8.69
C VAL A 27 9.06 -2.89 7.99
N THR A 28 9.11 -1.58 8.28
CA THR A 28 8.29 -0.59 7.58
C THR A 28 8.56 -0.58 6.07
N ALA A 29 9.83 -0.63 5.66
CA ALA A 29 10.21 -0.65 4.26
C ALA A 29 9.79 -1.96 3.57
N GLU A 30 9.94 -3.10 4.25
CA GLU A 30 9.50 -4.40 3.77
C GLU A 30 7.99 -4.42 3.51
N LEU A 31 7.18 -4.03 4.49
CA LEU A 31 5.72 -3.96 4.34
C LEU A 31 5.33 -3.02 3.21
N PHE A 32 5.95 -1.84 3.14
CA PHE A 32 5.68 -0.87 2.08
C PHE A 32 5.96 -1.46 0.69
N LEU A 33 7.12 -2.09 0.49
CA LEU A 33 7.54 -2.67 -0.79
C LEU A 33 6.71 -3.91 -1.15
N LEU A 34 6.40 -4.76 -0.19
CA LEU A 34 5.56 -5.94 -0.39
C LEU A 34 4.10 -5.57 -0.68
N SER A 35 3.62 -4.42 -0.21
CA SER A 35 2.25 -3.99 -0.48
C SER A 35 2.10 -3.19 -1.78
N ILE A 36 3.05 -2.32 -2.10
CA ILE A 36 2.91 -1.37 -3.22
C ILE A 36 2.83 -2.07 -4.57
N VAL A 37 3.67 -3.09 -4.81
CA VAL A 37 3.77 -3.78 -6.10
C VAL A 37 2.50 -4.58 -6.40
N PRO A 38 2.08 -5.55 -5.57
CA PRO A 38 0.83 -6.28 -5.82
C PRO A 38 -0.40 -5.38 -5.71
N GLY A 39 -0.41 -4.39 -4.82
CA GLY A 39 -1.50 -3.40 -4.72
C GLY A 39 -1.70 -2.63 -6.02
N MET A 40 -0.62 -2.14 -6.64
CA MET A 40 -0.67 -1.42 -7.91
C MET A 40 -1.08 -2.32 -9.08
N VAL A 41 -0.55 -3.55 -9.14
CA VAL A 41 -0.92 -4.52 -10.18
C VAL A 41 -2.41 -4.84 -10.10
N LEU A 42 -2.90 -5.15 -8.89
CA LEU A 42 -4.31 -5.41 -8.65
C LEU A 42 -5.17 -4.19 -8.97
N ALA A 43 -4.72 -2.99 -8.60
CA ALA A 43 -5.42 -1.75 -8.89
C ALA A 43 -5.63 -1.53 -10.39
N VAL A 44 -4.59 -1.71 -11.20
CA VAL A 44 -4.67 -1.55 -12.67
C VAL A 44 -5.64 -2.56 -13.27
N VAL A 45 -5.57 -3.82 -12.86
CA VAL A 45 -6.49 -4.86 -13.34
C VAL A 45 -7.93 -4.52 -12.97
N MET A 46 -8.18 -4.17 -11.71
CA MET A 46 -9.50 -3.79 -11.23
C MET A 46 -10.03 -2.53 -11.94
N ALA A 47 -9.20 -1.50 -12.14
CA ALA A 47 -9.60 -0.29 -12.85
C ALA A 47 -10.06 -0.58 -14.29
N VAL A 48 -9.27 -1.38 -15.04
CA VAL A 48 -9.61 -1.75 -16.42
C VAL A 48 -10.92 -2.52 -16.48
N ILE A 49 -11.12 -3.51 -15.61
CA ILE A 49 -12.35 -4.32 -15.60
C ILE A 49 -13.55 -3.46 -15.23
N GLN A 50 -13.42 -2.54 -14.27
CA GLN A 50 -14.53 -1.67 -13.84
C GLN A 50 -14.99 -0.69 -14.92
N VAL A 51 -14.08 -0.25 -15.80
CA VAL A 51 -14.38 0.74 -16.86
C VAL A 51 -14.77 0.04 -18.17
N TYR A 52 -14.03 -0.98 -18.58
CA TYR A 52 -14.14 -1.59 -19.92
C TYR A 52 -14.60 -3.05 -19.90
N GLY A 53 -14.67 -3.69 -18.73
CA GLY A 53 -15.08 -5.08 -18.59
C GLY A 53 -16.60 -5.27 -18.69
N PRO A 54 -17.06 -6.53 -18.85
CA PRO A 54 -18.48 -6.84 -18.85
C PRO A 54 -19.09 -6.55 -17.48
N ARG A 55 -20.38 -6.17 -17.46
CA ARG A 55 -21.10 -5.78 -16.23
C ARG A 55 -20.99 -6.83 -15.12
N LEU A 56 -21.03 -8.13 -15.47
CA LEU A 56 -20.95 -9.23 -14.50
C LEU A 56 -19.62 -9.28 -13.74
N LEU A 57 -18.50 -8.88 -14.38
CA LEU A 57 -17.19 -8.81 -13.73
C LEU A 57 -16.96 -7.46 -13.05
N ALA A 58 -17.48 -6.37 -13.64
CA ALA A 58 -17.31 -5.03 -13.08
C ALA A 58 -18.08 -4.84 -11.76
N TRP A 59 -19.26 -5.45 -11.61
CA TRP A 59 -20.12 -5.28 -10.43
C TRP A 59 -19.48 -5.78 -9.13
N PRO A 60 -18.95 -7.02 -9.03
CA PRO A 60 -18.28 -7.47 -7.81
C PRO A 60 -17.03 -6.65 -7.50
N ILE A 61 -16.26 -6.22 -8.51
CA ILE A 61 -15.07 -5.39 -8.28
C ILE A 61 -15.45 -4.02 -7.71
N ARG A 62 -16.50 -3.38 -8.24
CA ARG A 62 -17.04 -2.13 -7.66
C ARG A 62 -17.53 -2.32 -6.23
N GLY A 63 -18.15 -3.47 -5.94
CA GLY A 63 -18.54 -3.84 -4.58
C GLY A 63 -17.33 -3.97 -3.65
N CYS A 64 -16.27 -4.65 -4.11
CA CYS A 64 -15.01 -4.78 -3.37
C CYS A 64 -14.34 -3.41 -3.14
N THR A 65 -14.18 -2.59 -4.19
CA THR A 65 -13.54 -1.27 -4.06
C THR A 65 -14.34 -0.36 -3.14
N TRP A 66 -15.67 -0.37 -3.24
CA TRP A 66 -16.56 0.34 -2.33
C TRP A 66 -16.40 -0.11 -0.88
N PHE A 67 -16.37 -1.42 -0.62
CA PHE A 67 -16.20 -1.96 0.73
C PHE A 67 -14.86 -1.54 1.36
N PHE A 68 -13.74 -1.73 0.65
CA PHE A 68 -12.41 -1.42 1.20
C PHE A 68 -12.17 0.09 1.35
N ARG A 69 -12.81 0.93 0.54
CA ARG A 69 -12.76 2.40 0.69
C ARG A 69 -13.69 2.94 1.77
N SER A 70 -14.77 2.22 2.07
CA SER A 70 -15.78 2.64 3.04
C SER A 70 -15.53 2.12 4.45
N THR A 71 -14.55 1.23 4.63
CA THR A 71 -14.19 0.65 5.93
C THR A 71 -12.80 1.10 6.38
N PRO A 72 -12.60 1.40 7.67
CA PRO A 72 -11.29 1.80 8.18
C PRO A 72 -10.25 0.68 7.98
N LEU A 73 -9.07 1.04 7.47
CA LEU A 73 -7.96 0.09 7.27
C LEU A 73 -7.56 -0.61 8.58
N TYR A 74 -7.60 0.09 9.70
CA TYR A 74 -7.36 -0.52 11.02
C TYR A 74 -8.29 -1.72 11.27
N LEU A 75 -9.59 -1.57 11.01
CA LEU A 75 -10.55 -2.66 11.19
C LEU A 75 -10.35 -3.78 10.17
N GLN A 76 -10.00 -3.45 8.92
CA GLN A 76 -9.65 -4.46 7.91
C GLN A 76 -8.49 -5.34 8.37
N LEU A 77 -7.43 -4.72 8.90
CA LEU A 77 -6.28 -5.42 9.46
C LEU A 77 -6.66 -6.30 10.67
N MET A 78 -7.44 -5.77 11.62
CA MET A 78 -7.91 -6.52 12.78
C MET A 78 -8.76 -7.74 12.37
N LEU A 79 -9.66 -7.57 11.38
CA LEU A 79 -10.50 -8.67 10.89
C LEU A 79 -9.69 -9.74 10.15
N ILE A 80 -8.69 -9.34 9.36
CA ILE A 80 -7.81 -10.29 8.67
C ILE A 80 -6.96 -11.07 9.67
N TYR A 81 -6.34 -10.39 10.64
CA TYR A 81 -5.43 -11.02 11.59
C TYR A 81 -6.15 -11.77 12.71
N TYR A 82 -7.05 -11.11 13.44
CA TYR A 82 -7.78 -11.72 14.56
C TYR A 82 -9.08 -12.40 14.10
N GLY A 83 -9.83 -11.78 13.20
CA GLY A 83 -11.15 -12.29 12.78
C GLY A 83 -11.08 -13.63 12.06
N LEU A 84 -10.16 -13.80 11.10
CA LEU A 84 -10.03 -15.07 10.35
C LEU A 84 -9.67 -16.25 11.24
N SER A 85 -8.91 -16.02 12.32
CA SER A 85 -8.56 -17.08 13.28
C SER A 85 -9.78 -17.70 13.99
N GLN A 86 -10.93 -17.03 13.98
CA GLN A 86 -12.15 -17.48 14.65
C GLN A 86 -12.97 -18.48 13.84
N PHE A 87 -12.65 -18.68 12.55
CA PHE A 87 -13.38 -19.64 11.71
C PHE A 87 -12.77 -21.04 11.80
N ASP A 88 -13.62 -22.04 12.05
CA ASP A 88 -13.20 -23.45 12.18
C ASP A 88 -12.40 -23.94 10.97
N ILE A 89 -12.75 -23.50 9.76
CA ILE A 89 -12.05 -23.91 8.54
C ILE A 89 -10.59 -23.45 8.52
N VAL A 90 -10.30 -22.29 9.12
CA VAL A 90 -8.95 -21.73 9.23
C VAL A 90 -8.17 -22.49 10.30
N GLN A 91 -8.79 -22.71 11.47
CA GLN A 91 -8.17 -23.45 12.57
C GLN A 91 -7.85 -24.90 12.19
N LEU A 92 -8.79 -25.61 11.55
CA LEU A 92 -8.57 -26.94 10.99
C LEU A 92 -7.51 -26.91 9.89
N GLY A 93 -7.48 -25.85 9.09
CA GLY A 93 -6.43 -25.62 8.10
C GLY A 93 -5.04 -25.56 8.73
N TRP A 94 -4.89 -24.89 9.86
CA TRP A 94 -3.65 -24.81 10.61
C TRP A 94 -3.26 -26.15 11.26
N GLN A 95 -4.20 -26.85 11.87
CA GLN A 95 -3.94 -28.14 12.52
C GLN A 95 -3.52 -29.22 11.52
N ASN A 96 -4.02 -29.14 10.28
CA ASN A 96 -3.70 -30.08 9.21
C ASN A 96 -2.56 -29.59 8.29
N ASP A 97 -1.78 -28.58 8.73
CA ASP A 97 -0.66 -27.99 7.99
C ASP A 97 -0.97 -27.62 6.53
N ARG A 98 -2.19 -27.13 6.26
CA ARG A 98 -2.59 -26.74 4.91
C ARG A 98 -1.90 -25.45 4.49
N PRO A 99 -1.11 -25.44 3.40
CA PRO A 99 -0.24 -24.31 3.04
C PRO A 99 -0.94 -22.95 2.94
N PHE A 100 -2.15 -22.91 2.38
CA PHE A 100 -2.92 -21.68 2.21
C PHE A 100 -3.31 -21.04 3.55
N TRP A 101 -3.80 -21.84 4.51
CA TRP A 101 -4.27 -21.32 5.78
C TRP A 101 -3.10 -20.87 6.66
N LEU A 102 -1.95 -21.53 6.56
CA LEU A 102 -0.74 -21.17 7.30
C LEU A 102 -0.26 -19.73 7.03
N LEU A 103 -0.55 -19.18 5.85
CA LEU A 103 -0.26 -17.78 5.54
C LEU A 103 -0.92 -16.81 6.52
N PHE A 104 -2.14 -17.12 6.98
CA PHE A 104 -2.89 -16.27 7.90
C PHE A 104 -2.40 -16.34 9.36
N ARG A 105 -1.44 -17.23 9.65
CA ARG A 105 -0.74 -17.25 10.94
C ARG A 105 0.39 -16.22 11.00
N ASP A 106 0.91 -15.82 9.84
CA ASP A 106 1.98 -14.84 9.75
C ASP A 106 1.43 -13.41 9.79
N ALA A 107 1.92 -12.63 10.74
CA ALA A 107 1.51 -11.24 10.92
C ALA A 107 1.91 -10.37 9.71
N THR A 108 3.09 -10.63 9.13
CA THR A 108 3.59 -9.90 7.96
C THR A 108 2.68 -10.13 6.75
N PHE A 109 2.29 -11.37 6.48
CA PHE A 109 1.31 -11.69 5.44
C PHE A 109 -0.04 -11.00 5.68
N CYS A 110 -0.60 -11.10 6.88
CA CYS A 110 -1.89 -10.49 7.21
C CYS A 110 -1.87 -8.95 7.06
N ALA A 111 -0.81 -8.30 7.56
CA ALA A 111 -0.61 -6.86 7.39
C ALA A 111 -0.45 -6.48 5.92
N THR A 112 0.38 -7.21 5.18
CA THR A 112 0.60 -6.98 3.75
C THR A 112 -0.70 -7.15 2.97
N LEU A 113 -1.48 -8.19 3.25
CA LEU A 113 -2.76 -8.44 2.58
C LEU A 113 -3.75 -7.30 2.80
N ALA A 114 -3.90 -6.83 4.05
CA ALA A 114 -4.77 -5.71 4.38
C ALA A 114 -4.36 -4.43 3.62
N LEU A 115 -3.05 -4.12 3.64
CA LEU A 115 -2.48 -2.97 2.93
C LEU A 115 -2.66 -3.09 1.41
N VAL A 116 -2.42 -4.26 0.83
CA VAL A 116 -2.59 -4.53 -0.61
C VAL A 116 -4.04 -4.31 -1.04
N LEU A 117 -5.00 -4.89 -0.32
CA LEU A 117 -6.41 -4.78 -0.67
C LEU A 117 -6.91 -3.34 -0.56
N ASN A 118 -6.48 -2.63 0.48
CA ASN A 118 -6.82 -1.24 0.67
C ASN A 118 -6.23 -0.36 -0.44
N THR A 119 -4.91 -0.41 -0.66
CA THR A 119 -4.24 0.32 -1.74
C THR A 119 -4.84 -0.02 -3.10
N ALA A 120 -5.11 -1.30 -3.37
CA ALA A 120 -5.71 -1.71 -4.62
C ALA A 120 -7.08 -1.07 -4.84
N ALA A 121 -7.92 -1.00 -3.81
CA ALA A 121 -9.25 -0.41 -3.90
C ALA A 121 -9.22 1.10 -4.16
N TYR A 122 -8.39 1.85 -3.41
CA TYR A 122 -8.26 3.30 -3.59
C TYR A 122 -7.65 3.65 -4.95
N VAL A 123 -6.54 2.98 -5.31
CA VAL A 123 -5.85 3.24 -6.58
C VAL A 123 -6.68 2.79 -7.78
N ALA A 124 -7.43 1.68 -7.69
CA ALA A 124 -8.30 1.25 -8.78
C ALA A 124 -9.38 2.28 -9.12
N GLU A 125 -10.00 2.87 -8.09
CA GLU A 125 -11.02 3.90 -8.25
C GLU A 125 -10.43 5.21 -8.77
N LEU A 126 -9.26 5.61 -8.28
CA LEU A 126 -8.50 6.74 -8.81
C LEU A 126 -8.22 6.56 -10.32
N LEU A 127 -7.67 5.41 -10.70
CA LEU A 127 -7.34 5.12 -12.10
C LEU A 127 -8.60 4.97 -12.95
N ALA A 128 -9.67 4.34 -12.44
CA ALA A 128 -10.93 4.22 -13.15
C ALA A 128 -11.54 5.61 -13.44
N GLY A 129 -11.53 6.52 -12.46
CA GLY A 129 -11.98 7.90 -12.65
C GLY A 129 -11.18 8.64 -13.73
N MET A 130 -9.87 8.44 -13.79
CA MET A 130 -9.01 8.99 -14.85
C MET A 130 -9.23 8.33 -16.22
N MET A 131 -9.54 7.04 -16.28
CA MET A 131 -9.86 6.35 -17.54
C MET A 131 -11.21 6.79 -18.10
N MET A 132 -12.19 7.08 -17.24
CA MET A 132 -13.49 7.59 -17.66
C MET A 132 -13.42 8.99 -18.29
N THR A 133 -12.42 9.80 -17.91
CA THR A 133 -12.18 11.14 -18.48
C THR A 133 -11.20 11.11 -19.66
N PHE A 134 -10.85 9.93 -20.18
CA PHE A 134 -9.93 9.79 -21.30
C PHE A 134 -10.49 10.51 -22.55
N PRO A 135 -9.68 11.32 -23.26
CA PRO A 135 -10.16 12.12 -24.39
C PRO A 135 -10.78 11.27 -25.50
N ARG A 136 -12.05 11.53 -25.81
CA ARG A 136 -12.77 10.82 -26.88
C ARG A 136 -12.07 10.95 -28.25
N GLN A 137 -11.40 12.08 -28.48
CA GLN A 137 -10.66 12.34 -29.72
C GLN A 137 -9.49 11.36 -29.91
N GLU A 138 -8.72 11.09 -28.84
CA GLU A 138 -7.63 10.10 -28.87
C GLU A 138 -8.18 8.69 -29.11
N TRP A 139 -9.33 8.36 -28.51
CA TRP A 139 -9.99 7.07 -28.73
C TRP A 139 -10.42 6.88 -30.19
N VAL A 140 -11.14 7.86 -30.76
CA VAL A 140 -11.61 7.81 -32.16
C VAL A 140 -10.44 7.80 -33.14
N ALA A 141 -9.34 8.50 -32.86
CA ALA A 141 -8.13 8.44 -33.68
C ALA A 141 -7.52 7.03 -33.70
N GLY A 142 -7.50 6.33 -32.56
CA GLY A 142 -7.07 4.93 -32.49
C GLY A 142 -7.96 3.99 -33.33
N GLU A 143 -9.28 4.17 -33.25
CA GLU A 143 -10.24 3.42 -34.07
C GLU A 143 -10.05 3.69 -35.57
N ALA A 144 -9.85 4.96 -35.97
CA ALA A 144 -9.59 5.34 -37.36
C ALA A 144 -8.27 4.78 -37.90
N TYR A 145 -7.29 4.54 -37.02
CA TYR A 145 -6.03 3.86 -37.33
C TYR A 145 -6.16 2.32 -37.36
N GLY A 146 -7.37 1.78 -37.17
CA GLY A 146 -7.63 0.34 -37.21
C GLY A 146 -7.30 -0.41 -35.92
N MET A 147 -7.11 0.29 -34.79
CA MET A 147 -6.87 -0.38 -33.51
C MET A 147 -8.14 -1.00 -32.93
N SER A 148 -8.03 -2.22 -32.41
CA SER A 148 -9.10 -2.84 -31.62
C SER A 148 -9.22 -2.17 -30.25
N LYS A 149 -10.38 -2.29 -29.59
CA LYS A 149 -10.61 -1.74 -28.24
C LYS A 149 -9.52 -2.14 -27.24
N GLY A 150 -9.10 -3.40 -27.25
CA GLY A 150 -8.02 -3.87 -26.38
C GLY A 150 -6.67 -3.24 -26.69
N GLN A 151 -6.38 -2.97 -27.97
CA GLN A 151 -5.17 -2.25 -28.37
C GLN A 151 -5.20 -0.79 -27.91
N ILE A 152 -6.34 -0.11 -28.06
CA ILE A 152 -6.52 1.28 -27.60
C ILE A 152 -6.33 1.35 -26.08
N ILE A 153 -6.96 0.46 -25.31
CA ILE A 153 -6.82 0.42 -23.85
C ILE A 153 -5.36 0.18 -23.45
N ARG A 154 -4.70 -0.83 -24.03
CA ARG A 154 -3.33 -1.22 -23.65
C ARG A 154 -2.27 -0.22 -24.09
N ARG A 155 -2.41 0.40 -25.26
CA ARG A 155 -1.36 1.22 -25.89
C ARG A 155 -1.59 2.72 -25.74
N LEU A 156 -2.84 3.16 -25.57
CA LEU A 156 -3.21 4.57 -25.47
C LEU A 156 -3.67 4.91 -24.05
N VAL A 157 -4.75 4.29 -23.59
CA VAL A 157 -5.39 4.66 -22.31
C VAL A 157 -4.47 4.35 -21.13
N LEU A 158 -4.06 3.09 -20.95
CA LEU A 158 -3.29 2.67 -19.78
C LEU A 158 -2.00 3.48 -19.59
N PRO A 159 -1.13 3.64 -20.62
CA PRO A 159 0.08 4.43 -20.47
C PRO A 159 -0.20 5.91 -20.19
N ALA A 160 -1.24 6.48 -20.82
CA ALA A 160 -1.61 7.88 -20.61
C ALA A 160 -2.17 8.12 -19.20
N THR A 161 -3.09 7.27 -18.74
CA THR A 161 -3.68 7.33 -17.39
C THR A 161 -2.61 7.17 -16.33
N LEU A 162 -1.74 6.15 -16.43
CA LEU A 162 -0.67 5.94 -15.44
C LEU A 162 0.30 7.12 -15.39
N ARG A 163 0.65 7.69 -16.54
CA ARG A 163 1.56 8.84 -16.63
C ARG A 163 0.93 10.11 -16.07
N ARG A 164 -0.31 10.43 -16.45
CA ARG A 164 -1.04 11.61 -15.96
C ARG A 164 -1.41 11.47 -14.48
N GLY A 165 -1.54 10.23 -14.00
CA GLY A 165 -1.89 9.91 -12.62
C GLY A 165 -0.73 9.90 -11.64
N ILE A 166 0.54 10.02 -12.08
CA ILE A 166 1.73 10.00 -11.20
C ILE A 166 1.55 10.90 -9.95
N PRO A 167 1.09 12.17 -10.06
CA PRO A 167 0.94 13.03 -8.89
C PRO A 167 -0.06 12.50 -7.86
N ALA A 168 -1.18 11.93 -8.33
CA ALA A 168 -2.18 11.37 -7.43
C ALA A 168 -1.73 10.03 -6.84
N LEU A 169 -1.01 9.21 -7.61
CA LEU A 169 -0.42 7.96 -7.12
C LEU A 169 0.62 8.23 -6.01
N ASN A 170 1.37 9.32 -6.10
CA ASN A 170 2.31 9.71 -5.05
C ASN A 170 1.60 9.96 -3.71
N ASN A 171 0.40 10.56 -3.72
CA ASN A 171 -0.40 10.75 -2.50
C ASN A 171 -0.83 9.40 -1.90
N GLU A 172 -1.26 8.46 -2.74
CA GLU A 172 -1.62 7.11 -2.29
C GLU A 172 -0.42 6.34 -1.72
N MET A 173 0.78 6.57 -2.25
CA MET A 173 2.01 5.97 -1.73
C MET A 173 2.40 6.56 -0.37
N VAL A 174 2.26 7.87 -0.17
CA VAL A 174 2.45 8.48 1.15
C VAL A 174 1.44 7.93 2.15
N PHE A 175 0.18 7.77 1.72
CA PHE A 175 -0.86 7.14 2.54
C PHE A 175 -0.49 5.70 2.92
N LEU A 176 -0.04 4.88 1.96
CA LEU A 176 0.42 3.52 2.21
C LEU A 176 1.59 3.48 3.20
N LEU A 177 2.56 4.40 3.07
CA LEU A 177 3.68 4.51 4.00
C LEU A 177 3.19 4.78 5.43
N HIS A 178 2.25 5.71 5.63
CA HIS A 178 1.70 5.99 6.96
C HIS A 178 0.83 4.83 7.45
N ALA A 179 0.10 4.18 6.56
CA ALA A 179 -0.73 3.02 6.86
C ALA A 179 0.07 1.83 7.40
N THR A 180 1.34 1.68 7.01
CA THR A 180 2.23 0.64 7.58
C THR A 180 2.35 0.74 9.10
N SER A 181 2.16 1.94 9.70
CA SER A 181 2.18 2.15 11.14
C SER A 181 1.13 1.33 11.91
N LEU A 182 0.06 0.92 11.22
CA LEU A 182 -0.98 0.07 11.78
C LEU A 182 -0.48 -1.36 12.01
N ALA A 183 0.58 -1.79 11.33
CA ALA A 183 1.20 -3.10 11.54
C ALA A 183 1.65 -3.31 12.99
N SER A 184 2.04 -2.24 13.69
CA SER A 184 2.34 -2.25 15.13
C SER A 184 1.23 -2.82 16.02
N THR A 185 0.00 -2.89 15.53
CA THR A 185 -1.17 -3.39 16.26
C THR A 185 -1.34 -4.91 16.14
N VAL A 186 -0.63 -5.54 15.21
CA VAL A 186 -0.65 -6.99 14.94
C VAL A 186 0.74 -7.61 15.16
N THR A 187 1.37 -7.27 16.28
CA THR A 187 2.66 -7.82 16.78
C THR A 187 3.93 -7.49 15.96
N LEU A 188 3.81 -6.77 14.84
CA LEU A 188 4.97 -6.35 14.06
C LEU A 188 5.72 -5.19 14.73
N LEU A 189 7.05 -5.26 14.71
CA LEU A 189 7.94 -4.22 15.22
C LEU A 189 8.40 -3.31 14.09
N ASP A 190 7.46 -2.58 13.50
CA ASP A 190 7.73 -1.47 12.59
C ASP A 190 8.15 -0.21 13.37
N ILE A 191 8.36 0.94 12.71
CA ILE A 191 8.74 2.21 13.39
C ILE A 191 7.81 2.53 14.58
N THR A 192 6.49 2.37 14.41
CA THR A 192 5.53 2.60 15.49
C THR A 192 5.60 1.52 16.56
N GLY A 193 5.81 0.26 16.18
CA GLY A 193 6.01 -0.86 17.09
C GLY A 193 7.21 -0.65 18.01
N VAL A 194 8.34 -0.20 17.47
CA VAL A 194 9.54 0.15 18.24
C VAL A 194 9.23 1.27 19.25
N ALA A 195 8.52 2.32 18.84
CA ALA A 195 8.11 3.38 19.74
C ALA A 195 7.23 2.89 20.90
N ARG A 196 6.28 1.99 20.60
CA ARG A 196 5.41 1.36 21.60
C ARG A 196 6.20 0.48 22.57
N ALA A 197 7.20 -0.26 22.08
CA ALA A 197 8.08 -1.08 22.91
C ALA A 197 8.89 -0.23 23.89
N PHE A 198 9.49 0.87 23.43
CA PHE A 198 10.20 1.81 24.30
C PHE A 198 9.26 2.50 25.30
N TYR A 199 8.06 2.89 24.87
CA TYR A 199 7.05 3.45 25.77
C TYR A 199 6.68 2.46 26.89
N ALA A 200 6.52 1.17 26.58
CA ALA A 200 6.17 0.15 27.57
C ALA A 200 7.25 -0.03 28.66
N ILE A 201 8.52 0.24 28.35
CA ILE A 201 9.65 0.09 29.29
C ILE A 201 9.92 1.40 30.03
N THR A 202 9.86 2.53 29.34
CA THR A 202 10.23 3.86 29.88
C THR A 202 9.05 4.62 30.50
N TYR A 203 7.81 4.17 30.26
CA TYR A 203 6.56 4.84 30.63
C TYR A 203 6.45 6.30 30.17
N SER A 204 7.27 6.70 29.19
CA SER A 204 7.32 8.07 28.66
C SER A 204 7.00 8.05 27.17
N PRO A 205 5.81 8.48 26.74
CA PRO A 205 5.40 8.37 25.35
C PRO A 205 6.05 9.45 24.46
N PHE A 206 6.41 10.61 25.03
CA PHE A 206 6.76 11.78 24.23
C PHE A 206 7.95 11.55 23.30
N ILE A 207 9.09 11.07 23.82
CA ILE A 207 10.31 10.91 23.02
C ILE A 207 10.20 9.76 22.00
N PRO A 208 9.76 8.54 22.35
CA PRO A 208 9.65 7.45 21.37
C PRO A 208 8.70 7.77 20.22
N PHE A 209 7.55 8.41 20.49
CA PHE A 209 6.62 8.80 19.44
C PHE A 209 7.11 10.03 18.64
N LEU A 210 7.84 10.96 19.25
CA LEU A 210 8.49 12.06 18.53
C LEU A 210 9.55 11.53 17.55
N MET A 211 10.33 10.52 17.97
CA MET A 211 11.30 9.84 17.10
C MET A 211 10.61 9.12 15.94
N ALA A 212 9.55 8.35 16.22
CA ALA A 212 8.75 7.72 15.17
C ALA A 212 8.19 8.74 14.18
N ALA A 213 7.62 9.85 14.68
CA ALA A 213 7.08 10.91 13.83
C ALA A 213 8.18 11.55 12.95
N ALA A 214 9.37 11.81 13.50
CA ALA A 214 10.51 12.33 12.75
C ALA A 214 10.99 11.35 11.67
N LEU A 215 11.01 10.05 11.96
CA LEU A 215 11.38 9.02 11.00
C LEU A 215 10.34 8.87 9.89
N TYR A 216 9.06 8.83 10.20
CA TYR A 216 8.01 8.83 9.18
C TYR A 216 8.07 10.09 8.32
N LEU A 217 8.29 11.27 8.92
CA LEU A 217 8.47 12.51 8.19
C LEU A 217 9.66 12.45 7.23
N LEU A 218 10.81 11.93 7.68
CA LEU A 218 11.99 11.73 6.85
C LEU A 218 11.69 10.76 5.70
N CYS A 219 11.04 9.63 5.99
CA CYS A 219 10.66 8.65 4.97
C CYS A 219 9.70 9.25 3.94
N THR A 220 8.69 10.00 4.38
CA THR A 220 7.76 10.71 3.49
C THR A 220 8.50 11.73 2.63
N PHE A 221 9.42 12.51 3.19
CA PHE A 221 10.21 13.47 2.43
C PHE A 221 11.08 12.78 1.37
N LEU A 222 11.78 11.70 1.73
CA LEU A 222 12.58 10.91 0.80
C LEU A 222 11.74 10.29 -0.31
N LEU A 223 10.56 9.75 0.03
CA LEU A 223 9.63 9.18 -0.91
C LEU A 223 9.16 10.24 -1.92
N ILE A 224 8.63 11.37 -1.44
CA ILE A 224 8.19 12.48 -2.29
C ILE A 224 9.33 12.97 -3.16
N PHE A 225 10.53 13.17 -2.60
CA PHE A 225 11.69 13.61 -3.36
C PHE A 225 12.08 12.63 -4.48
N ALA A 226 12.10 11.33 -4.18
CA ALA A 226 12.36 10.28 -5.16
C ALA A 226 11.32 10.30 -6.28
N PHE A 227 10.04 10.39 -5.93
CA PHE A 227 8.94 10.47 -6.89
C PHE A 227 8.98 11.74 -7.74
N SER A 228 9.18 12.92 -7.16
CA SER A 228 9.32 14.17 -7.91
C SER A 228 10.52 14.18 -8.84
N ARG A 229 11.60 13.45 -8.50
CA ARG A 229 12.76 13.30 -9.38
C ARG A 229 12.48 12.31 -10.52
N ALA A 230 11.79 11.21 -10.25
CA ALA A 230 11.32 10.28 -11.27
C ALA A 230 10.29 10.93 -12.22
N GLU A 231 9.33 11.67 -11.66
CA GLU A 231 8.31 12.43 -12.38
C GLU A 231 8.94 13.42 -13.37
N ARG A 232 9.96 14.18 -12.93
CA ARG A 232 10.69 15.10 -13.82
C ARG A 232 11.31 14.41 -15.02
N ARG A 233 11.73 13.15 -14.91
CA ARG A 233 12.21 12.35 -16.05
C ARG A 233 11.06 11.81 -16.91
N TRP A 234 10.00 11.29 -16.29
CA TRP A 234 8.89 10.64 -16.99
C TRP A 234 7.91 11.61 -17.67
N LEU A 235 7.77 12.83 -17.13
CA LEU A 235 6.91 13.90 -17.67
C LEU A 235 7.67 14.96 -18.48
N ALA A 236 9.00 14.84 -18.64
CA ALA A 236 9.80 15.77 -19.43
C ALA A 236 9.26 15.96 -20.87
N PHE A 237 8.61 14.92 -21.42
CA PHE A 237 8.06 14.93 -22.77
C PHE A 237 6.69 15.61 -22.88
N ALA A 238 5.89 15.62 -21.80
CA ALA A 238 4.52 16.13 -21.81
C ALA A 238 4.43 17.65 -21.59
N ARG A 239 5.52 18.31 -21.14
CA ARG A 239 5.56 19.77 -20.96
C ARG A 239 5.93 20.55 -22.23
N ARG A 240 6.17 19.86 -23.36
CA ARG A 240 6.63 20.47 -24.63
C ARG A 240 5.57 20.46 -25.74
N SER A 241 4.34 20.06 -25.44
CA SER A 241 3.19 20.05 -26.35
C SER A 241 2.05 20.87 -25.75
#